data_AF-A0AAT9M8T9-F1
#
_entry.id   AF-A0AAT9M8T9-F1
#
_cell.length_a   1.000
_cell.length_b   1.000
_cell.length_c   1.000
_cell.angle_alpha   90.00
_cell.angle_beta   90.00
_cell.angle_gamma   90.00
#
_symmetry.space_group_name_H-M   'P 1'
#
loop_
_entity.id
_entity.type
_entity.pdbx_description
1 polymer ?
#
loop_
_entity_poly.entity_id
_entity_poly.type
_entity_poly.pdbx_seq_one_letter_code
_entity_poly.pdbx_strand_id
1 'polypeptide(L)' 'MRELTDVITALGLTERAADWTSAGDLARQTSSSPALLRELLNQLVTLGLFDRDGMRYRVAAHG' A
#
# COMPACT_ATOMS: atom_id res chain seq x y z
N MET A 1 11.41 11.68 -0.38
CA MET A 1 10.85 10.61 0.50
C MET A 1 9.76 11.09 1.45
N ARG A 2 9.85 12.29 2.04
CA ARG A 2 8.90 12.75 3.08
C ARG A 2 7.42 12.73 2.66
N GLU A 3 7.12 13.10 1.41
CA GLU A 3 5.76 13.12 0.86
C GLU A 3 5.13 11.71 0.75
N LEU A 4 5.92 10.69 0.34
CA LEU A 4 5.45 9.30 0.26
C LEU A 4 5.13 8.73 1.64
N THR A 5 5.99 9.00 2.62
CA THR A 5 5.77 8.57 4.01
C THR A 5 4.53 9.22 4.62
N ASP A 6 4.27 10.49 4.29
CA ASP A 6 3.09 11.22 4.74
C ASP A 6 1.80 10.59 4.17
N VAL A 7 1.79 10.27 2.87
CA VAL A 7 0.66 9.60 2.21
C VAL A 7 0.38 8.21 2.80
N ILE A 8 1.42 7.39 3.04
CA ILE A 8 1.27 6.07 3.65
C ILE A 8 0.64 6.19 5.05
N THR A 9 1.10 7.17 5.83
CA THR A 9 0.64 7.41 7.21
C THR A 9 -0.78 7.99 7.22
N ALA A 10 -1.06 8.98 6.37
CA ALA A 10 -2.37 9.62 6.25
C ALA A 10 -3.47 8.65 5.78
N LEU A 11 -3.12 7.72 4.89
CA LEU A 11 -4.03 6.67 4.42
C LEU A 11 -4.07 5.46 5.36
N GLY A 12 -3.20 5.40 6.37
CA GLY A 12 -3.05 4.25 7.28
C GLY A 12 -2.83 2.94 6.54
N LEU A 13 -2.07 2.97 5.43
CA LEU A 13 -1.86 1.80 4.57
C LEU A 13 -1.08 0.70 5.29
N THR A 14 -0.24 1.07 6.26
CA THR A 14 0.54 0.11 7.05
C THR A 14 -0.31 -0.76 7.95
N GLU A 15 -1.29 -0.18 8.66
CA GLU A 15 -2.22 -0.94 9.50
C GLU A 15 -3.20 -1.76 8.66
N ARG A 16 -3.70 -1.18 7.56
CA ARG A 16 -4.68 -1.83 6.67
C ARG A 16 -4.09 -2.92 5.78
N ALA A 17 -2.79 -2.88 5.53
CA ALA A 17 -2.04 -3.90 4.79
C ALA A 17 -1.08 -4.69 5.70
N ALA A 18 -1.41 -4.79 6.99
CA ALA A 18 -0.69 -5.67 7.93
C ALA A 18 -0.81 -7.15 7.51
N ASP A 19 -1.90 -7.52 6.85
CA ASP A 19 -2.09 -8.81 6.18
C ASP A 19 -2.24 -8.61 4.66
N TRP A 20 -2.31 -9.70 3.90
CA TRP A 20 -2.43 -9.67 2.45
C TRP A 20 -3.78 -9.08 2.02
N THR A 21 -3.74 -7.91 1.41
CA THR A 21 -4.94 -7.18 0.96
C THR A 21 -4.84 -6.75 -0.50
N SER A 22 -5.98 -6.54 -1.15
CA SER A 22 -6.02 -6.10 -2.55
C SER A 22 -6.02 -4.57 -2.63
N ALA A 23 -5.40 -4.01 -3.66
CA ALA A 23 -5.45 -2.55 -3.92
C ALA A 23 -6.90 -2.02 -4.02
N GLY A 24 -7.83 -2.82 -4.52
CA GLY A 24 -9.25 -2.45 -4.59
C GLY A 24 -9.95 -2.39 -3.23
N ASP A 25 -9.53 -3.24 -2.28
CA ASP A 25 -10.09 -3.23 -0.92
C ASP A 25 -9.57 -2.02 -0.14
N LEU A 26 -8.26 -1.78 -0.20
CA LEU A 26 -7.64 -0.58 0.34
C LEU A 26 -8.24 0.70 -0.26
N ALA A 27 -8.48 0.74 -1.57
CA ALA A 27 -9.08 1.90 -2.23
C ALA A 27 -10.51 2.19 -1.76
N ARG A 28 -11.30 1.14 -1.46
CA ARG A 28 -12.62 1.31 -0.82
C ARG A 28 -12.49 1.87 0.59
N GLN A 29 -11.55 1.36 1.39
CA GLN A 29 -11.35 1.81 2.76
C GLN A 29 -10.84 3.26 2.84
N THR A 30 -10.05 3.69 1.85
CA THR A 30 -9.48 5.05 1.80
C THR A 30 -10.26 6.00 0.90
N SER A 31 -11.43 5.61 0.39
CA SER A 31 -12.22 6.37 -0.62
C SER A 31 -11.35 6.94 -1.74
N SER A 32 -10.38 6.16 -2.21
CA SER A 32 -9.37 6.57 -3.17
C SER A 32 -9.54 5.82 -4.50
N SER A 33 -8.88 6.31 -5.55
CA SER A 33 -8.91 5.61 -6.84
C SER A 33 -8.07 4.32 -6.79
N PRO A 34 -8.63 3.15 -7.13
CA PRO A 34 -7.90 1.88 -7.10
C PRO A 34 -6.74 1.83 -8.10
N ALA A 35 -6.82 2.58 -9.21
CA ALA A 35 -5.73 2.68 -10.17
C ALA A 35 -4.52 3.42 -9.57
N LEU A 36 -4.76 4.59 -8.95
CA LEU A 36 -3.72 5.38 -8.29
C LEU A 36 -3.11 4.62 -7.11
N LEU A 37 -3.94 3.95 -6.31
CA LEU A 37 -3.46 3.17 -5.18
C LEU A 37 -2.59 2.00 -5.63
N ARG A 38 -2.94 1.34 -6.75
CA ARG A 38 -2.12 0.27 -7.34
C ARG A 38 -0.77 0.77 -7.82
N GLU A 39 -0.73 1.94 -8.46
CA GLU A 39 0.53 2.57 -8.88
C GLU A 39 1.41 2.89 -7.67
N LEU A 40 0.84 3.51 -6.64
CA LEU A 40 1.52 3.80 -5.38
C LEU A 40 2.07 2.52 -4.75
N LEU A 41 1.25 1.48 -4.58
CA LEU A 41 1.68 0.21 -4.00
C LEU A 41 2.78 -0.46 -4.82
N ASN A 42 2.73 -0.40 -6.15
CA ASN A 42 3.82 -0.91 -6.99
C ASN A 42 5.13 -0.13 -6.81
N GLN A 43 5.06 1.19 -6.62
CA GLN A 43 6.24 1.98 -6.27
C GLN A 43 6.80 1.59 -4.90
N LEU A 44 5.92 1.37 -3.91
CA LEU A 44 6.33 0.92 -2.56
C LEU A 44 6.96 -0.47 -2.58
N VAL A 45 6.47 -1.38 -3.43
CA VAL A 45 7.09 -2.68 -3.68
C VAL A 45 8.48 -2.53 -4.29
N THR A 46 8.63 -1.62 -5.26
CA THR A 46 9.94 -1.33 -5.88
C THR A 46 10.94 -0.78 -4.86
N LEU A 47 10.46 -0.04 -3.87
CA LEU A 47 11.27 0.50 -2.76
C LEU A 47 11.53 -0.53 -1.64
N GLY A 48 10.96 -1.74 -1.72
CA GLY A 48 11.08 -2.78 -0.70
C GLY A 48 10.16 -2.59 0.52
N LEU A 49 9.30 -1.58 0.53
CA LEU A 49 8.43 -1.29 1.69
C LEU A 49 7.20 -2.20 1.76
N PHE A 50 6.81 -2.79 0.63
CA PHE A 50 5.65 -3.67 0.51
C PHE A 50 6.03 -4.95 -0.25
N ASP A 51 5.45 -6.07 0.14
CA ASP A 51 5.47 -7.30 -0.65
C ASP A 51 4.27 -7.36 -1.59
N ARG A 52 4.43 -8.05 -2.72
CA ARG A 52 3.35 -8.32 -3.67
C ARG A 52 3.26 -9.81 -3.98
N ASP A 53 2.06 -10.37 -3.84
CA ASP A 53 1.68 -11.72 -4.25
C ASP A 53 0.49 -11.65 -5.20
N GLY A 54 0.75 -11.75 -6.51
CA GLY A 54 -0.26 -11.59 -7.55
C GLY A 54 -0.93 -10.21 -7.54
N MET A 55 -2.19 -10.17 -7.06
CA MET A 55 -3.00 -8.94 -6.91
C MET A 55 -3.09 -8.44 -5.46
N ARG A 56 -2.42 -9.11 -4.53
CA ARG A 56 -2.41 -8.77 -3.11
C ARG A 56 -1.09 -8.12 -2.73
N TYR A 57 -1.18 -7.23 -1.76
CA TYR A 57 -0.11 -6.42 -1.21
C TYR A 57 -0.12 -6.56 0.31
N ARG A 58 1.05 -6.54 0.92
CA ARG A 58 1.19 -6.40 2.37
C ARG A 58 2.39 -5.52 2.68
N VAL A 59 2.45 -4.95 3.87
CA VAL A 59 3.67 -4.31 4.36
C VAL A 59 4.79 -5.36 4.37
N ALA A 60 5.93 -5.01 3.77
CA ALA A 60 7.10 -5.87 3.85
C ALA A 60 7.50 -5.95 5.33
N ALA A 61 7.77 -7.18 5.80
CA ALA A 61 8.28 -7.38 7.16
C ALA A 61 9.74 -6.89 7.24
N HIS A 62 9.93 -5.58 7.17
CA HIS A 62 11.17 -4.95 7.57
C HIS A 62 11.12 -4.79 9.09
N GLY A 63 11.89 -5.64 9.77
CA GLY A 63 12.18 -5.54 11.21
C GLY A 63 13.02 -4.33 11.55
#